data_AF-A0A6N4UVM1-F1
#
_entry.id   AF-A0A6N4UVM1-F1
#
_cell.length_a   1.000
_cell.length_b   1.000
_cell.length_c   1.000
_cell.angle_alpha   90.00
_cell.angle_beta   90.00
_cell.angle_gamma   90.00
#
_symmetry.space_group_name_H-M   'P 1'
#
loop_
_entity.id
_entity.type
_entity.pdbx_description
1 polymer ?
#
loop_
_entity_poly.entity_id
_entity_poly.type
_entity_poly.pdbx_seq_one_letter_code
_entity_poly.pdbx_strand_id
1 'polypeptide(L)'
;MAKAALNMLTRTSAGEMLEQDGILMTAVDTGWITDERPHPTKLRLAEEGFHAPLDLVDGAARVYDPIVRGELGEDLHLHRRTRVIVCRRFRSSIPFGTL
;
A
#
# COMPACT_ATOMS: atom_id res chain seq x y z
N MET A 1 11.52 -3.22 13.86
CA MET A 1 11.76 -4.60 13.36
C MET A 1 10.62 -5.13 12.49
N ALA A 2 9.35 -4.96 12.87
CA ALA A 2 8.20 -5.48 12.10
C ALA A 2 8.16 -5.05 10.61
N LYS A 3 8.52 -3.80 10.31
CA LYS A 3 8.47 -3.24 8.95
C LYS A 3 9.42 -3.91 7.96
N ALA A 4 10.64 -4.24 8.42
CA ALA A 4 11.60 -4.96 7.60
C ALA A 4 11.08 -6.39 7.31
N ALA A 5 10.48 -7.04 8.32
CA ALA A 5 9.90 -8.37 8.15
C ALA A 5 8.74 -8.37 7.14
N LEU A 6 7.83 -7.37 7.18
CA LEU A 6 6.73 -7.24 6.21
C LEU A 6 7.24 -7.08 4.77
N ASN A 7 8.27 -6.26 4.59
CA ASN A 7 8.89 -6.06 3.27
C ASN A 7 9.55 -7.34 2.75
N MET A 8 10.18 -8.11 3.65
CA MET A 8 10.78 -9.39 3.29
C MET A 8 9.72 -10.45 2.97
N LEU A 9 8.66 -10.55 3.76
CA LEU A 9 7.52 -11.44 3.52
C LEU A 9 6.94 -11.21 2.12
N THR A 10 6.65 -9.95 1.79
CA THR A 10 6.12 -9.60 0.47
C THR A 10 7.12 -9.95 -0.63
N ARG A 11 8.41 -9.67 -0.43
CA ARG A 11 9.46 -9.97 -1.42
C ARG A 11 9.64 -11.47 -1.68
N THR A 12 9.49 -12.32 -0.68
CA THR A 12 9.74 -13.77 -0.82
C THR A 12 8.49 -14.55 -1.20
N SER A 13 7.32 -14.14 -0.73
CA SER A 13 6.07 -14.90 -0.94
C SER A 13 5.26 -14.45 -2.15
N ALA A 14 5.47 -13.22 -2.67
CA ALA A 14 4.65 -12.69 -3.77
C ALA A 14 4.64 -13.57 -5.03
N GLY A 15 5.79 -14.17 -5.39
CA GLY A 15 5.87 -15.01 -6.58
C GLY A 15 5.03 -16.29 -6.45
N GLU A 16 5.18 -16.98 -5.32
CA GLU A 16 4.43 -18.21 -5.05
C GLU A 16 2.92 -17.97 -4.96
N MET A 17 2.52 -16.93 -4.21
CA MET A 17 1.11 -16.56 -4.07
C MET A 17 0.46 -16.17 -5.40
N LEU A 18 1.23 -15.59 -6.33
CA LEU A 18 0.74 -15.28 -7.66
C LEU A 18 0.60 -16.54 -8.53
N GLU A 19 1.60 -17.42 -8.52
CA GLU A 19 1.63 -18.61 -9.38
C GLU A 19 0.64 -19.69 -8.93
N GLN A 20 0.49 -19.88 -7.63
CA GLN A 20 -0.37 -20.92 -7.06
C GLN A 20 -1.80 -20.43 -6.86
N ASP A 21 -1.98 -19.23 -6.29
CA ASP A 21 -3.28 -18.73 -5.85
C ASP A 21 -3.81 -17.55 -6.67
N GLY A 22 -3.00 -16.98 -7.57
CA GLY A 22 -3.37 -15.76 -8.31
C GLY A 22 -3.46 -14.52 -7.43
N ILE A 23 -2.82 -14.53 -6.26
CA ILE A 23 -2.84 -13.46 -5.26
C ILE A 23 -1.67 -12.51 -5.49
N LEU A 24 -1.97 -11.22 -5.46
CA LEU A 24 -0.97 -10.16 -5.56
C LEU A 24 -0.63 -9.61 -4.20
N MET A 25 0.67 -9.51 -3.96
CA MET A 25 1.17 -8.97 -2.71
C MET A 25 1.94 -7.69 -2.97
N THR A 26 1.61 -6.67 -2.20
CA THR A 26 2.36 -5.42 -2.13
C THR A 26 2.47 -4.99 -0.68
N ALA A 27 3.55 -4.29 -0.35
CA ALA A 27 3.75 -3.68 0.96
C ALA A 27 3.98 -2.19 0.75
N VAL A 28 3.13 -1.38 1.38
CA VAL A 28 3.17 0.07 1.27
C VAL A 28 3.58 0.66 2.61
N ASP A 29 4.51 1.61 2.54
CA ASP A 29 4.83 2.50 3.64
C ASP A 29 4.25 3.89 3.34
N THR A 30 3.25 4.30 4.12
CA THR A 30 2.61 5.61 3.97
C THR A 30 3.53 6.76 4.37
N GLY A 31 4.57 6.50 5.16
CA GLY A 31 5.41 7.54 5.76
C GLY A 31 4.76 8.16 7.01
N TRP A 32 5.20 9.37 7.35
CA TRP A 32 4.77 10.04 8.58
C TRP A 32 3.49 10.84 8.35
N ILE A 33 2.35 10.23 8.70
CA ILE A 33 1.01 10.80 8.51
C ILE A 33 0.38 11.37 9.81
N THR A 34 0.91 11.02 10.97
CA THR A 34 0.33 11.37 12.28
C THR A 34 1.39 11.68 13.33
N ASP A 35 1.16 12.67 14.19
CA ASP A 35 2.00 12.90 15.37
C ASP A 35 1.67 11.87 16.48
N GLU A 36 2.65 11.00 16.79
CA GLU A 36 2.57 9.93 17.81
C GLU A 36 3.05 10.39 19.20
N ARG A 37 3.42 11.66 19.36
CA ARG A 37 3.83 12.21 20.67
C ARG A 37 2.68 12.13 21.69
N PRO A 38 2.99 12.14 23.00
CA PRO A 38 1.98 12.18 24.06
C PRO A 38 0.96 13.30 23.85
N HIS A 39 -0.31 13.02 24.14
CA HIS A 39 -1.44 13.93 23.86
C HIS A 39 -1.24 15.38 24.34
N PRO A 40 -0.74 15.66 25.56
CA PRO A 40 -0.50 17.03 26.01
C PRO A 40 0.53 17.76 25.14
N THR A 41 1.60 17.07 24.76
CA THR A 41 2.67 17.62 23.93
C THR A 41 2.21 17.84 22.49
N LYS A 42 1.42 16.91 21.95
CA LYS A 42 0.83 17.00 20.61
C LYS A 42 -0.08 18.22 20.47
N LEU A 43 -0.96 18.47 21.46
CA LEU A 43 -1.87 19.62 21.42
C LEU A 43 -1.12 20.95 21.40
N ARG A 44 -0.15 21.11 22.31
CA ARG A 44 0.68 22.32 22.36
C ARG A 44 1.44 22.54 21.05
N LEU A 45 2.04 21.48 20.49
CA LEU A 45 2.76 21.58 19.21
C LEU A 45 1.82 21.88 18.04
N ALA A 46 0.61 21.32 18.04
CA ALA A 46 -0.40 21.64 17.04
C ALA A 46 -0.86 23.10 17.11
N GLU A 47 -1.01 23.66 18.32
CA GLU A 47 -1.26 25.09 18.54
C GLU A 47 -0.10 25.97 18.03
N GLU A 48 1.15 25.48 18.15
CA GLU A 48 2.35 26.08 17.57
C GLU A 48 2.46 25.88 16.04
N GLY A 49 1.47 25.22 15.41
CA GLY A 49 1.40 25.01 13.97
C GLY A 49 2.14 23.77 13.46
N PHE A 50 2.62 22.90 14.35
CA PHE A 50 3.27 21.65 13.98
C PHE A 50 2.28 20.68 13.32
N HIS A 51 2.64 20.17 12.15
CA HIS A 51 1.90 19.15 11.43
C HIS A 51 2.86 18.13 10.82
N ALA A 52 2.37 16.90 10.64
CA ALA A 52 3.13 15.88 9.94
C ALA A 52 3.29 16.28 8.46
N PRO A 53 4.37 15.86 7.78
CA PRO A 53 4.61 16.20 6.37
C PRO A 53 3.58 15.64 5.39
N LEU A 54 2.87 14.58 5.78
CA LEU A 54 1.80 13.97 5.01
C LEU A 54 0.53 13.99 5.83
N ASP A 55 -0.61 14.15 5.15
CA ASP A 55 -1.91 14.05 5.78
C ASP A 55 -2.53 12.64 5.64
N LEU A 56 -3.74 12.49 6.17
CA LEU A 56 -4.48 11.22 6.09
C LEU A 56 -4.90 10.86 4.67
N VAL A 57 -5.16 11.85 3.82
CA VAL A 57 -5.57 11.66 2.43
C VAL A 57 -4.38 11.19 1.59
N ASP A 58 -3.20 11.77 1.81
CA ASP A 58 -1.93 11.34 1.22
C ASP A 58 -1.61 9.89 1.60
N GLY A 59 -1.80 9.55 2.88
CA GLY A 59 -1.63 8.19 3.38
C GLY A 59 -2.56 7.20 2.68
N ALA A 60 -3.86 7.54 2.60
CA ALA A 60 -4.86 6.71 1.94
C ALA A 60 -4.57 6.55 0.43
N ALA A 61 -4.20 7.63 -0.26
CA ALA A 61 -3.86 7.60 -1.66
C ALA A 61 -2.66 6.68 -1.95
N ARG A 62 -1.64 6.68 -1.08
CA ARG A 62 -0.46 5.79 -1.22
C ARG A 62 -0.80 4.31 -1.09
N VAL A 63 -1.77 3.96 -0.25
CA VAL A 63 -2.26 2.58 -0.12
C VAL A 63 -3.10 2.19 -1.33
N TYR A 64 -3.90 3.12 -1.84
CA TYR A 64 -4.85 2.87 -2.92
C TYR A 64 -4.21 2.83 -4.32
N ASP A 65 -3.23 3.69 -4.59
CA ASP A 65 -2.53 3.79 -5.88
C ASP A 65 -2.05 2.43 -6.46
N PRO A 66 -1.35 1.56 -5.71
CA PRO A 66 -0.91 0.27 -6.24
C PRO A 66 -2.04 -0.72 -6.50
N ILE A 67 -3.21 -0.55 -5.86
CA ILE A 67 -4.39 -1.35 -6.14
C ILE A 67 -4.98 -0.95 -7.50
N VAL A 68 -5.16 0.35 -7.74
CA VAL A 68 -5.75 0.86 -9.00
C VAL A 68 -4.85 0.58 -10.19
N ARG A 69 -3.57 0.98 -10.10
CA ARG A 69 -2.59 0.69 -11.15
C ARG A 69 -2.46 -0.80 -11.37
N GLY A 70 -2.60 -1.52 -10.26
CA GLY A 70 -2.80 -2.93 -10.27
C GLY A 70 -3.93 -3.34 -11.20
N GLU A 71 -5.19 -3.02 -10.90
CA GLU A 71 -6.35 -3.38 -11.73
C GLU A 71 -6.23 -2.97 -13.21
N LEU A 72 -5.46 -1.92 -13.51
CA LEU A 72 -5.15 -1.47 -14.87
C LEU A 72 -4.09 -2.31 -15.60
N GLY A 73 -3.44 -3.23 -14.91
CA GLY A 73 -2.40 -4.13 -15.42
C GLY A 73 -1.00 -3.50 -15.44
N GLU A 74 -0.78 -2.44 -14.69
CA GLU A 74 0.54 -1.80 -14.58
C GLU A 74 1.41 -2.49 -13.54
N ASP A 75 2.64 -2.82 -13.95
CA ASP A 75 3.61 -3.48 -13.10
C ASP A 75 4.49 -2.48 -12.34
N LEU A 76 4.10 -2.20 -11.09
CA LEU A 76 4.81 -1.29 -10.19
C LEU A 76 6.05 -1.92 -9.58
N HIS A 77 7.20 -1.65 -10.20
CA HIS A 77 8.50 -2.02 -9.66
C HIS A 77 9.01 -0.98 -8.65
N LEU A 78 8.41 -0.92 -7.46
CA LEU A 78 8.95 -0.13 -6.35
C LEU A 78 10.22 -0.83 -5.83
N HIS A 79 11.37 -0.38 -6.36
CA HIS A 79 12.74 -0.82 -6.05
C HIS A 79 13.14 -2.20 -6.59
N ARG A 80 13.57 -2.21 -7.88
CA ARG A 80 14.34 -3.23 -8.61
C ARG A 80 14.09 -4.68 -8.14
N ARG A 81 13.22 -5.40 -8.88
CA ARG A 81 12.91 -6.84 -8.83
C ARG A 81 11.65 -7.28 -8.05
N THR A 82 10.55 -6.55 -8.12
CA THR A 82 9.24 -7.11 -7.77
C THR A 82 8.31 -6.86 -8.95
N ARG A 83 7.90 -7.95 -9.64
CA ARG A 83 6.89 -7.91 -10.69
C ARG A 83 5.52 -7.92 -10.03
N VAL A 84 4.84 -6.80 -10.01
CA VAL A 84 3.44 -6.60 -9.68
C VAL A 84 2.61 -6.85 -10.94
N ILE A 85 2.31 -8.11 -11.29
CA ILE A 85 1.43 -8.42 -12.43
C ILE A 85 0.02 -8.58 -11.92
N VAL A 86 -0.86 -7.61 -12.17
CA VAL A 86 -2.23 -7.79 -11.72
C VAL A 86 -3.04 -8.78 -12.52
N CYS A 87 -3.81 -9.51 -11.73
CA CYS A 87 -4.66 -10.62 -12.05
C CYS A 87 -5.72 -10.18 -13.05
N ARG A 88 -5.40 -10.31 -14.34
CA ARG A 88 -6.42 -10.40 -15.41
C ARG A 88 -7.47 -11.47 -15.14
N ARG A 89 -7.28 -12.37 -14.16
CA ARG A 89 -8.21 -13.45 -13.82
C ARG A 89 -9.38 -13.02 -12.93
N PHE A 90 -9.26 -11.95 -12.13
CA PHE A 90 -10.39 -11.45 -11.32
C PHE A 90 -11.51 -10.85 -12.19
N ARG A 91 -11.16 -10.33 -13.38
CA ARG A 91 -12.13 -9.81 -14.36
C ARG A 91 -12.91 -10.91 -15.11
N SER A 92 -12.52 -12.18 -14.99
CA SER A 92 -13.18 -13.31 -15.66
C SER A 92 -14.22 -14.03 -14.80
N SER A 93 -14.27 -13.73 -13.49
CA SER A 93 -15.18 -14.39 -12.54
C SER A 93 -16.22 -13.47 -11.90
N ILE A 94 -16.18 -12.16 -12.15
CA ILE A 94 -17.23 -11.23 -11.73
C ILE A 94 -18.04 -10.84 -12.97
N PRO A 95 -19.33 -11.23 -13.09
CA PRO A 95 -20.20 -10.67 -14.09
C PRO A 95 -20.45 -9.21 -13.71
N PHE A 96 -19.70 -8.29 -14.34
CA PHE A 96 -20.03 -6.86 -14.32
C PHE A 96 -21.28 -6.67 -15.20
N GLY A 97 -22.42 -7.08 -14.68
CA GLY A 97 -23.74 -6.85 -15.22
C GLY A 97 -24.34 -5.60 -14.59
N THR A 98 -24.58 -4.60 -15.43
CA THR A 98 -25.70 -3.65 -15.36
C THR A 98 -25.98 -2.98 -14.01
N LEU A 99 -25.36 -1.84 -13.77
CA LEU A 99 -25.99 -0.66 -13.16
C LEU A 99 -25.45 0.60 -13.85
#